data_AF-A0A2U3LRF2-F1
#
_entry.id   AF-A0A2U3LRF2-F1
#
_cell.length_a   1.000
_cell.length_b   1.000
_cell.length_c   1.000
_cell.angle_alpha   90.00
_cell.angle_beta   90.00
_cell.angle_gamma   90.00
#
_symmetry.space_group_name_H-M   'P 1'
#
loop_
_entity.id
_entity.type
_entity.pdbx_description
1 polymer ?
#
loop_
_entity_poly.entity_id
_entity_poly.type
_entity_poly.pdbx_seq_one_letter_code
_entity_poly.pdbx_strand_id
1 'polypeptide(L)'
;MKRVIAAAGLLLAASLLVVPGTTLYFESGQGRRCTSCHEMQPLYDTWHASSHRDTACGKCHGDALTLDAAFHMNNVHRAWNHMRDDLPERIGFGNRQAMTAGRQCRSCHRQEYARWESGPHSAGFARIFLDRKHNTANMLMDDCLRCHGMFFEGGVGDLVQPVNRTGPWRLTQPDLAGMPSMPCATCHQVHRFGEPMHKTGEEGRTPGPAQEIARPSLAFFDRRTEQYVPVADLPVPAMKEGARAVRMSPDRRQALCYQCHAPIASMQVGSGDDRTGMGVHEGISCLACHEQHEQKTRASCATCHPKMSNCGLDVEKMDTTFLADGSKHNIHWVKCADCHTKGVPAKKQEKQQ
;
A
#
# COMPACT_ATOMS: atom_id res chain seq x y z
N MET A 1 35.89 -37.20 -28.30
CA MET A 1 35.84 -36.78 -26.87
C MET A 1 36.56 -35.46 -26.59
N LYS A 2 37.89 -35.32 -26.76
CA LYS A 2 38.61 -34.07 -26.44
C LYS A 2 38.07 -32.79 -27.11
N ARG A 3 37.69 -32.85 -28.40
CA ARG A 3 37.09 -31.72 -29.12
C ARG A 3 35.68 -31.36 -28.65
N VAL A 4 34.90 -32.35 -28.22
CA VAL A 4 33.54 -32.14 -27.68
C VAL A 4 33.62 -31.52 -26.30
N ILE A 5 34.56 -31.97 -25.46
CA ILE A 5 34.82 -31.37 -24.14
C ILE A 5 35.34 -29.94 -24.27
N ALA A 6 36.26 -29.68 -25.22
CA ALA A 6 36.75 -28.33 -25.49
C ALA A 6 35.65 -27.39 -25.99
N ALA A 7 34.79 -27.86 -26.92
CA ALA A 7 33.67 -27.08 -27.43
C ALA A 7 32.62 -26.80 -26.33
N ALA A 8 32.30 -27.81 -25.50
CA ALA A 8 31.41 -27.63 -24.35
C ALA A 8 31.99 -26.65 -23.32
N GLY A 9 33.30 -26.71 -23.05
CA GLY A 9 33.99 -25.77 -22.16
C GLY A 9 33.96 -24.33 -22.69
N LEU A 10 34.16 -24.14 -23.99
CA LEU A 10 34.06 -22.84 -24.66
C LEU A 10 32.63 -22.27 -24.62
N LEU A 11 31.61 -23.11 -24.85
CA LEU A 11 30.21 -22.71 -24.75
C LEU A 11 29.79 -22.36 -23.32
N LEU A 12 30.31 -23.09 -22.33
CA LEU A 12 30.07 -22.80 -20.92
C LEU A 12 30.73 -21.47 -20.52
N ALA A 13 31.99 -21.25 -20.93
CA ALA A 13 32.71 -20.00 -20.67
C ALA A 13 32.05 -18.80 -21.37
N ALA A 14 31.59 -18.96 -22.61
CA ALA A 14 30.85 -17.93 -23.34
C ALA A 14 29.53 -17.59 -22.62
N SER A 15 28.76 -18.60 -22.21
CA SER A 15 27.52 -18.39 -21.44
C SER A 15 27.78 -17.67 -20.12
N LEU A 16 28.84 -18.06 -19.40
CA LEU A 16 29.25 -17.42 -18.14
C LEU A 16 29.70 -15.97 -18.30
N LEU A 17 30.15 -15.55 -19.48
CA LEU A 17 30.56 -14.17 -19.77
C LEU A 17 29.42 -13.33 -20.36
N VAL A 18 28.55 -13.91 -21.18
CA VAL A 18 27.43 -13.21 -21.83
C VAL A 18 26.39 -12.73 -20.82
N VAL A 19 26.06 -13.55 -19.82
CA VAL A 19 25.05 -13.19 -18.78
C VAL A 19 25.47 -11.96 -17.95
N PRO A 20 26.66 -11.92 -17.33
CA PRO A 20 27.12 -10.71 -16.62
C PRO A 20 27.47 -9.58 -17.59
N GLY A 21 27.99 -9.87 -18.78
CA GLY A 21 28.35 -8.85 -19.78
C GLY A 21 27.15 -8.08 -20.32
N THR A 22 26.04 -8.76 -20.61
CA THR A 22 24.78 -8.13 -21.03
C THR A 22 24.19 -7.27 -19.92
N THR A 23 24.25 -7.75 -18.67
CA THR A 23 23.80 -6.93 -17.52
C THR A 23 24.68 -5.70 -17.33
N LEU A 24 26.01 -5.85 -17.36
CA LEU A 24 26.94 -4.72 -17.27
C LEU A 24 26.67 -3.69 -18.37
N TYR A 25 26.37 -4.14 -19.60
CA TYR A 25 26.02 -3.24 -20.70
C TYR A 25 24.77 -2.41 -20.38
N PHE A 26 23.65 -3.05 -20.03
CA PHE A 26 22.38 -2.36 -19.78
C PHE A 26 22.39 -1.48 -18.52
N GLU A 27 23.06 -1.91 -17.46
CA GLU A 27 23.07 -1.20 -16.18
C GLU A 27 24.14 -0.10 -16.11
N SER A 28 25.08 -0.09 -17.05
CA SER A 28 26.08 0.98 -17.14
C SER A 28 25.45 2.35 -17.41
N GLY A 29 26.01 3.40 -16.79
CA GLY A 29 25.55 4.78 -17.01
C GLY A 29 24.21 5.12 -16.35
N GLN A 30 23.90 4.52 -15.20
CA GLN A 30 22.68 4.78 -14.41
C GLN A 30 21.38 4.39 -15.13
N GLY A 31 21.41 3.32 -15.93
CA GLY A 31 20.25 2.86 -16.69
C GLY A 31 19.98 3.63 -17.99
N ARG A 32 20.82 4.62 -18.36
CA ARG A 32 20.73 5.29 -19.67
C ARG A 32 20.93 4.34 -20.84
N ARG A 33 21.61 3.21 -20.65
CA ARG A 33 21.75 2.20 -21.71
C ARG A 33 20.47 1.42 -21.94
N CYS A 34 19.52 1.42 -21.00
CA CYS A 34 18.19 0.87 -21.25
C CYS A 34 17.47 1.59 -22.39
N THR A 35 17.72 2.89 -22.59
CA THR A 35 17.14 3.66 -23.72
C THR A 35 17.86 3.44 -25.05
N SER A 36 18.90 2.57 -25.12
CA SER A 36 19.35 2.09 -26.43
C SER A 36 18.30 1.21 -27.12
N CYS A 37 17.34 0.69 -26.34
CA CYS A 37 16.13 0.04 -26.82
C CYS A 37 14.98 1.06 -26.79
N HIS A 38 14.37 1.33 -27.93
CA HIS A 38 13.32 2.36 -28.05
C HIS A 38 12.07 1.99 -27.25
N GLU A 39 11.88 0.71 -26.99
CA GLU A 39 10.77 0.14 -26.21
C GLU A 39 10.82 0.55 -24.74
N MET A 40 12.01 0.89 -24.23
CA MET A 40 12.19 1.40 -22.86
C MET A 40 12.05 2.92 -22.77
N GLN A 41 11.98 3.63 -23.89
CA GLN A 41 11.94 5.11 -23.91
C GLN A 41 10.75 5.67 -23.12
N PRO A 42 9.50 5.17 -23.27
CA PRO A 42 8.36 5.72 -22.53
C PRO A 42 8.49 5.57 -21.01
N LEU A 43 9.05 4.45 -20.55
CA LEU A 43 9.30 4.20 -19.12
C LEU A 43 10.41 5.10 -18.58
N TYR A 44 11.47 5.30 -19.36
CA TYR A 44 12.57 6.21 -19.01
C TYR A 44 12.09 7.66 -18.91
N ASP A 45 11.31 8.13 -19.88
CA ASP A 45 10.76 9.49 -19.89
C ASP A 45 9.84 9.72 -18.70
N THR A 46 8.97 8.75 -18.41
CA THR A 46 8.09 8.78 -17.24
C THR A 46 8.89 8.86 -15.93
N TRP A 47 9.97 8.08 -15.80
CA TRP A 47 10.84 8.13 -14.62
C TRP A 47 11.56 9.48 -14.49
N HIS A 48 12.10 10.02 -15.59
CA HIS A 48 12.80 11.30 -15.60
C HIS A 48 11.87 12.50 -15.36
N ALA A 49 10.57 12.31 -15.54
CA ALA A 49 9.55 13.29 -15.17
C ALA A 49 8.94 13.04 -13.78
N SER A 50 9.41 12.02 -13.04
CA SER A 50 8.84 11.64 -11.74
C SER A 50 9.53 12.30 -10.55
N SER A 51 8.93 12.15 -9.36
CA SER A 51 9.56 12.55 -8.10
C SER A 51 10.88 11.82 -7.79
N HIS A 52 11.18 10.73 -8.51
CA HIS A 52 12.40 9.93 -8.35
C HIS A 52 13.40 10.11 -9.50
N ARG A 53 13.24 11.14 -10.36
CA ARG A 53 14.04 11.36 -11.58
C ARG A 53 15.56 11.33 -11.40
N ASP A 54 16.05 11.75 -10.24
CA ASP A 54 17.49 11.79 -9.91
C ASP A 54 18.01 10.49 -9.28
N THR A 55 17.19 9.44 -9.23
CA THR A 55 17.56 8.12 -8.72
C THR A 55 17.80 7.16 -9.87
N ALA A 56 18.96 6.50 -9.90
CA ALA A 56 19.28 5.51 -10.93
C ALA A 56 18.32 4.31 -10.84
N CYS A 57 17.86 3.79 -11.99
CA CYS A 57 16.89 2.68 -12.08
C CYS A 57 17.31 1.47 -11.23
N GLY A 58 18.60 1.12 -11.26
CA GLY A 58 19.14 -0.04 -10.56
C GLY A 58 19.07 0.04 -9.02
N LYS A 59 18.87 1.23 -8.45
CA LYS A 59 18.63 1.39 -7.00
C LYS A 59 17.33 0.72 -6.55
N CYS A 60 16.37 0.54 -7.46
CA CYS A 60 15.10 -0.12 -7.20
C CYS A 60 15.02 -1.48 -7.91
N HIS A 61 15.46 -1.56 -9.16
CA HIS A 61 15.28 -2.74 -10.01
C HIS A 61 16.41 -3.77 -9.92
N GLY A 62 17.53 -3.43 -9.27
CA GLY A 62 18.77 -4.20 -9.31
C GLY A 62 19.74 -3.63 -10.34
N ASP A 63 21.03 -3.78 -10.09
CA ASP A 63 22.11 -3.37 -10.99
C ASP A 63 22.99 -4.58 -11.37
N ALA A 64 24.12 -4.33 -12.04
CA ALA A 64 25.04 -5.38 -12.45
C ALA A 64 25.65 -6.20 -11.31
N LEU A 65 25.55 -5.74 -10.06
CA LEU A 65 26.02 -6.42 -8.86
C LEU A 65 24.90 -7.17 -8.13
N THR A 66 23.67 -7.16 -8.67
CA THR A 66 22.56 -7.96 -8.14
C THR A 66 22.94 -9.44 -8.12
N LEU A 67 22.86 -10.11 -6.96
CA LEU A 67 23.28 -11.51 -6.85
C LEU A 67 22.23 -12.52 -7.34
N ASP A 68 21.03 -12.06 -7.70
CA ASP A 68 19.95 -12.91 -8.19
C ASP A 68 20.18 -13.31 -9.65
N ALA A 69 20.44 -14.59 -9.90
CA ALA A 69 20.61 -15.11 -11.25
C ALA A 69 19.36 -14.90 -12.14
N ALA A 70 18.16 -14.91 -11.54
CA ALA A 70 16.92 -14.69 -12.29
C ALA A 70 16.85 -13.27 -12.86
N PHE A 71 17.41 -12.27 -12.16
CA PHE A 71 17.52 -10.90 -12.65
C PHE A 71 18.37 -10.84 -13.94
N HIS A 72 19.55 -11.45 -13.93
CA HIS A 72 20.43 -11.44 -15.09
C HIS A 72 19.86 -12.22 -16.28
N MET A 73 19.23 -13.38 -16.02
CA MET A 73 18.57 -14.16 -17.06
C MET A 73 17.41 -13.40 -17.71
N ASN A 74 16.69 -12.59 -16.94
CA ASN A 74 15.63 -11.73 -17.48
C ASN A 74 16.18 -10.68 -18.46
N ASN A 75 17.35 -10.10 -18.20
CA ASN A 75 18.00 -9.17 -19.13
C ASN A 75 18.38 -9.83 -20.46
N VAL A 76 18.90 -11.06 -20.40
CA VAL A 76 19.18 -11.87 -21.61
C VAL A 76 17.87 -12.19 -22.36
N HIS A 77 16.82 -12.58 -21.63
CA HIS A 77 15.52 -12.88 -22.22
C HIS A 77 14.91 -11.67 -22.94
N ARG A 78 14.99 -10.48 -22.33
CA ARG A 78 14.54 -9.22 -22.95
C ARG A 78 15.29 -8.93 -24.25
N ALA A 79 16.62 -9.03 -24.24
CA ALA A 79 17.43 -8.82 -25.44
C ALA A 79 17.07 -9.83 -26.56
N TRP A 80 16.83 -11.07 -26.17
CA TRP A 80 16.43 -12.14 -27.09
C TRP A 80 15.05 -11.92 -27.70
N ASN A 81 14.07 -11.53 -26.88
CA ASN A 81 12.70 -11.25 -27.34
C ASN A 81 12.66 -10.03 -28.27
N HIS A 82 13.42 -8.98 -27.96
CA HIS A 82 13.60 -7.84 -28.85
C HIS A 82 14.13 -8.25 -30.23
N MET A 83 15.17 -9.10 -30.28
CA MET A 83 15.72 -9.59 -31.56
C MET A 83 14.73 -10.41 -32.40
N ARG A 84 13.66 -10.92 -31.78
CA ARG A 84 12.64 -11.76 -32.42
C ARG A 84 11.33 -11.04 -32.67
N ASP A 85 11.24 -9.75 -32.31
CA ASP A 85 9.99 -8.99 -32.33
C ASP A 85 8.87 -9.66 -31.52
N ASP A 86 9.25 -10.37 -30.44
CA ASP A 86 8.34 -11.12 -29.55
C ASP A 86 8.23 -10.41 -28.19
N LEU A 87 7.81 -9.14 -28.24
CA LEU A 87 7.66 -8.30 -27.06
C LEU A 87 6.20 -8.25 -26.60
N PRO A 88 5.95 -8.20 -25.28
CA PRO A 88 4.60 -8.04 -24.77
C PRO A 88 4.05 -6.67 -25.14
N GLU A 89 2.73 -6.59 -25.36
CA GLU A 89 2.03 -5.32 -25.63
C GLU A 89 2.26 -4.28 -24.52
N ARG A 90 2.46 -4.73 -23.27
CA ARG A 90 2.80 -3.88 -22.13
C ARG A 90 4.12 -4.34 -21.50
N ILE A 91 5.09 -3.43 -21.48
CA ILE A 91 6.36 -3.62 -20.79
C ILE A 91 6.18 -3.18 -19.34
N GLY A 92 6.05 -4.15 -18.44
CA GLY A 92 5.87 -3.93 -17.01
C GLY A 92 6.79 -4.80 -16.15
N PHE A 93 6.77 -4.55 -14.85
CA PHE A 93 7.36 -5.46 -13.86
C PHE A 93 6.32 -6.51 -13.48
N GLY A 94 6.77 -7.75 -13.29
CA GLY A 94 5.91 -8.76 -12.67
C GLY A 94 5.54 -8.32 -11.25
N ASN A 95 4.32 -8.59 -10.81
CA ASN A 95 3.84 -8.08 -9.52
C ASN A 95 4.69 -8.59 -8.34
N ARG A 96 5.31 -9.78 -8.49
CA ARG A 96 6.31 -10.32 -7.54
C ARG A 96 7.48 -9.36 -7.31
N GLN A 97 7.92 -8.64 -8.33
CA GLN A 97 9.00 -7.66 -8.21
C GLN A 97 8.55 -6.42 -7.43
N ALA A 98 7.29 -6.02 -7.49
CA ALA A 98 6.76 -4.95 -6.65
C ALA A 98 6.77 -5.33 -5.16
N MET A 99 6.49 -6.60 -4.83
CA MET A 99 6.58 -7.11 -3.45
C MET A 99 8.02 -7.12 -2.92
N THR A 100 9.00 -7.45 -3.75
CA THR A 100 10.41 -7.42 -3.34
C THR A 100 10.98 -6.00 -3.30
N ALA A 101 10.57 -5.15 -4.25
CA ALA A 101 10.96 -3.73 -4.38
C ALA A 101 10.68 -2.89 -3.13
N GLY A 102 9.70 -3.30 -2.31
CA GLY A 102 9.37 -2.61 -1.05
C GLY A 102 10.57 -2.49 -0.10
N ARG A 103 11.51 -3.44 -0.11
CA ARG A 103 12.71 -3.36 0.74
C ARG A 103 13.69 -2.29 0.28
N GLN A 104 13.75 -2.00 -1.02
CA GLN A 104 14.62 -0.97 -1.58
C GLN A 104 14.17 0.42 -1.12
N CYS A 105 12.86 0.63 -0.90
CA CYS A 105 12.32 1.87 -0.34
C CYS A 105 12.99 2.23 1.00
N ARG A 106 13.30 1.24 1.86
CA ARG A 106 13.94 1.43 3.17
C ARG A 106 15.28 2.16 3.06
N SER A 107 16.02 2.03 1.96
CA SER A 107 17.34 2.65 1.83
C SER A 107 17.29 4.19 1.91
N CYS A 108 16.19 4.78 1.44
CA CYS A 108 15.95 6.24 1.48
C CYS A 108 14.84 6.61 2.48
N HIS A 109 13.74 5.86 2.52
CA HIS A 109 12.55 6.10 3.36
C HIS A 109 12.61 5.31 4.67
N ARG A 110 13.69 5.47 5.45
CA ARG A 110 13.97 4.64 6.62
C ARG A 110 12.89 4.76 7.71
N GLN A 111 12.44 5.98 7.98
CA GLN A 111 11.47 6.21 9.05
C GLN A 111 10.08 5.73 8.62
N GLU A 112 9.64 6.09 7.42
CA GLU A 112 8.35 5.68 6.87
C GLU A 112 8.25 4.16 6.76
N TYR A 113 9.33 3.49 6.32
CA TYR A 113 9.40 2.04 6.28
C TYR A 113 9.30 1.43 7.68
N ALA A 114 10.08 1.90 8.66
CA ALA A 114 10.03 1.38 10.03
C ALA A 114 8.64 1.57 10.67
N ARG A 115 8.00 2.70 10.37
CA ARG A 115 6.64 3.02 10.78
C ARG A 115 5.63 2.02 10.21
N TRP A 116 5.64 1.85 8.89
CA TRP A 116 4.82 0.88 8.17
C TRP A 116 5.06 -0.54 8.66
N GLU A 117 6.32 -0.96 8.81
CA GLU A 117 6.72 -2.28 9.28
C GLU A 117 6.15 -2.58 10.68
N SER A 118 6.09 -1.57 11.56
CA SER A 118 5.50 -1.70 12.90
C SER A 118 3.97 -1.66 12.93
N GLY A 119 3.33 -1.29 11.82
CA GLY A 119 1.89 -1.15 11.68
C GLY A 119 1.19 -2.44 11.23
N PRO A 120 -0.16 -2.46 11.21
CA PRO A 120 -0.94 -3.61 10.76
C PRO A 120 -0.83 -3.89 9.26
N HIS A 121 -0.56 -2.88 8.43
CA HIS A 121 -0.46 -3.04 6.97
C HIS A 121 0.83 -3.72 6.49
N SER A 122 1.82 -3.95 7.36
CA SER A 122 2.97 -4.80 7.04
C SER A 122 2.67 -6.30 7.18
N ALA A 123 1.44 -6.68 7.58
CA ALA A 123 1.06 -8.06 7.80
C ALA A 123 1.36 -8.95 6.59
N GLY A 124 2.07 -10.05 6.87
CA GLY A 124 2.42 -11.02 5.85
C GLY A 124 1.26 -11.91 5.42
N PHE A 125 1.42 -12.60 4.29
CA PHE A 125 0.38 -13.49 3.74
C PHE A 125 -0.09 -14.54 4.74
N ALA A 126 0.80 -15.15 5.52
CA ALA A 126 0.41 -16.16 6.51
C ALA A 126 -0.51 -15.58 7.59
N ARG A 127 -0.23 -14.35 8.05
CA ARG A 127 -1.05 -13.69 9.08
C ARG A 127 -2.46 -13.40 8.58
N ILE A 128 -2.61 -13.00 7.32
CA ILE A 128 -3.92 -12.64 6.76
C ILE A 128 -4.69 -13.88 6.32
N PHE A 129 -4.09 -14.76 5.53
CA PHE A 129 -4.82 -15.84 4.86
C PHE A 129 -4.89 -17.15 5.64
N LEU A 130 -4.17 -17.29 6.74
CA LEU A 130 -4.24 -18.48 7.60
C LEU A 130 -4.92 -18.19 8.95
N ASP A 131 -5.58 -17.04 9.10
CA ASP A 131 -6.31 -16.70 10.33
C ASP A 131 -7.50 -17.64 10.51
N ARG A 132 -7.42 -18.50 11.53
CA ARG A 132 -8.43 -19.53 11.79
C ARG A 132 -9.79 -18.92 12.14
N LYS A 133 -9.82 -17.82 12.89
CA LYS A 133 -11.07 -17.20 13.34
C LYS A 133 -11.81 -16.60 12.15
N HIS A 134 -11.11 -15.86 11.31
CA HIS A 134 -11.62 -15.26 10.10
C HIS A 134 -12.06 -16.32 9.10
N ASN A 135 -11.19 -17.28 8.75
CA ASN A 135 -11.49 -18.26 7.70
C ASN A 135 -12.58 -19.26 8.09
N THR A 136 -12.80 -19.49 9.39
CA THR A 136 -13.94 -20.30 9.85
C THR A 136 -15.26 -19.52 9.68
N ALA A 137 -15.24 -18.20 9.90
CA ALA A 137 -16.40 -17.34 9.75
C ALA A 137 -16.70 -16.96 8.28
N ASN A 138 -15.65 -16.78 7.48
CA ASN A 138 -15.69 -16.22 6.14
C ASN A 138 -14.97 -17.14 5.15
N MET A 139 -15.54 -17.31 3.95
CA MET A 139 -14.88 -18.06 2.89
C MET A 139 -13.83 -17.18 2.23
N LEU A 140 -12.62 -17.69 2.05
CA LEU A 140 -11.60 -17.04 1.23
C LEU A 140 -12.08 -16.95 -0.23
N MET A 141 -11.87 -15.81 -0.87
CA MET A 141 -12.30 -15.54 -2.24
C MET A 141 -11.30 -14.62 -2.95
N ASP A 142 -11.34 -14.56 -4.28
CA ASP A 142 -10.41 -13.75 -5.06
C ASP A 142 -10.48 -12.25 -4.71
N ASP A 143 -11.64 -11.77 -4.27
CA ASP A 143 -11.81 -10.37 -3.87
C ASP A 143 -11.00 -10.00 -2.61
N CYS A 144 -10.55 -10.98 -1.81
CA CYS A 144 -9.58 -10.74 -0.74
C CYS A 144 -8.25 -10.17 -1.28
N LEU A 145 -7.85 -10.57 -2.49
CA LEU A 145 -6.61 -10.11 -3.15
C LEU A 145 -6.72 -8.66 -3.66
N ARG A 146 -7.94 -8.08 -3.72
CA ARG A 146 -8.13 -6.67 -4.07
C ARG A 146 -7.44 -5.73 -3.09
N CYS A 147 -7.26 -6.15 -1.85
CA CYS A 147 -6.61 -5.36 -0.81
C CYS A 147 -5.43 -6.11 -0.19
N HIS A 148 -5.60 -7.38 0.17
CA HIS A 148 -4.61 -8.15 0.92
C HIS A 148 -3.74 -9.04 0.04
N GLY A 149 -3.30 -8.58 -1.11
CA GLY A 149 -2.49 -9.40 -2.02
C GLY A 149 -2.51 -8.87 -3.44
N MET A 150 -2.51 -7.55 -3.58
CA MET A 150 -2.77 -6.87 -4.84
C MET A 150 -1.72 -7.19 -5.91
N PHE A 151 -0.52 -7.53 -5.45
CA PHE A 151 0.61 -7.93 -6.25
C PHE A 151 0.84 -9.46 -6.31
N PHE A 152 -0.10 -10.26 -5.78
CA PHE A 152 -0.08 -11.70 -5.99
C PHE A 152 -0.65 -12.01 -7.39
N GLU A 153 0.06 -12.83 -8.16
CA GLU A 153 -0.38 -13.31 -9.47
C GLU A 153 -1.08 -14.66 -9.31
N GLY A 154 -2.34 -14.77 -9.78
CA GLY A 154 -3.19 -15.95 -9.59
C GLY A 154 -4.46 -15.69 -8.77
N GLY A 155 -5.28 -16.73 -8.57
CA GLY A 155 -6.46 -16.67 -7.71
C GLY A 155 -6.16 -17.02 -6.25
N VAL A 156 -7.15 -16.89 -5.37
CA VAL A 156 -6.99 -17.24 -3.95
C VAL A 156 -6.67 -18.73 -3.76
N GLY A 157 -7.13 -19.61 -4.66
CA GLY A 157 -6.81 -21.04 -4.65
C GLY A 157 -5.36 -21.36 -5.06
N ASP A 158 -4.71 -20.45 -5.79
CA ASP A 158 -3.28 -20.53 -6.11
C ASP A 158 -2.42 -20.03 -4.96
N LEU A 159 -3.01 -19.34 -3.98
CA LEU A 159 -2.34 -18.80 -2.80
C LEU A 159 -2.52 -19.71 -1.58
N VAL A 160 -3.76 -20.14 -1.30
CA VAL A 160 -4.14 -20.89 -0.09
C VAL A 160 -4.99 -22.09 -0.44
N GLN A 161 -4.65 -23.24 0.15
CA GLN A 161 -5.45 -24.46 0.05
C GLN A 161 -5.67 -25.12 1.42
N PRO A 162 -6.83 -25.76 1.64
CA PRO A 162 -8.02 -25.75 0.79
C PRO A 162 -8.79 -24.42 0.89
N VAL A 163 -9.49 -24.01 -0.17
CA VAL A 163 -10.41 -22.86 -0.12
C VAL A 163 -11.76 -23.32 0.45
N ASN A 164 -11.81 -23.45 1.78
CA ASN A 164 -13.02 -23.82 2.51
C ASN A 164 -13.07 -23.12 3.89
N ARG A 165 -14.12 -23.36 4.69
CA ARG A 165 -14.26 -22.82 6.06
C ARG A 165 -13.84 -23.78 7.17
N THR A 166 -13.29 -24.95 6.82
CA THR A 166 -12.94 -26.00 7.80
C THR A 166 -11.45 -26.09 8.06
N GLY A 167 -10.62 -25.74 7.07
CA GLY A 167 -9.17 -25.90 7.13
C GLY A 167 -8.72 -27.36 7.22
N PRO A 168 -7.48 -27.62 7.66
CA PRO A 168 -6.44 -26.61 7.93
C PRO A 168 -5.95 -25.96 6.63
N TRP A 169 -5.86 -24.62 6.64
CA TRP A 169 -5.34 -23.84 5.51
C TRP A 169 -3.81 -23.84 5.49
N ARG A 170 -3.25 -23.88 4.29
CA ARG A 170 -1.81 -23.78 4.04
C ARG A 170 -1.57 -22.90 2.83
N LEU A 171 -0.49 -22.13 2.86
CA LEU A 171 -0.01 -21.47 1.65
C LEU A 171 0.52 -22.52 0.67
N THR A 172 0.15 -22.38 -0.59
CA THR A 172 0.70 -23.20 -1.69
C THR A 172 2.19 -22.90 -1.93
N GLN A 173 2.59 -21.64 -1.66
CA GLN A 173 3.94 -21.10 -1.78
C GLN A 173 4.43 -20.65 -0.39
N PRO A 174 5.14 -21.52 0.36
CA PRO A 174 5.54 -21.24 1.73
C PRO A 174 6.46 -20.02 1.89
N ASP A 175 7.22 -19.66 0.85
CA ASP A 175 8.10 -18.50 0.79
C ASP A 175 7.35 -17.16 0.90
N LEU A 176 6.05 -17.14 0.57
CA LEU A 176 5.22 -15.96 0.71
C LEU A 176 4.82 -15.66 2.17
N ALA A 177 4.97 -16.62 3.09
CA ALA A 177 4.43 -16.51 4.45
C ALA A 177 4.78 -15.20 5.17
N GLY A 178 6.06 -14.80 5.09
CA GLY A 178 6.58 -13.58 5.69
C GLY A 178 6.59 -12.37 4.76
N MET A 179 6.21 -12.52 3.49
CA MET A 179 6.16 -11.38 2.57
C MET A 179 4.95 -10.51 2.88
N PRO A 180 5.10 -9.17 2.84
CA PRO A 180 4.00 -8.25 3.12
C PRO A 180 2.89 -8.40 2.07
N SER A 181 1.65 -8.55 2.53
CA SER A 181 0.47 -8.61 1.65
C SER A 181 0.06 -7.24 1.09
N MET A 182 0.50 -6.16 1.74
CA MET A 182 0.25 -4.76 1.37
C MET A 182 1.55 -3.94 1.39
N PRO A 183 2.44 -4.10 0.39
CA PRO A 183 3.68 -3.33 0.31
C PRO A 183 3.41 -1.83 0.06
N CYS A 184 4.44 -0.99 0.14
CA CYS A 184 4.32 0.46 -0.08
C CYS A 184 3.62 0.82 -1.40
N ALA A 185 3.89 0.02 -2.45
CA ALA A 185 3.32 0.15 -3.78
C ALA A 185 1.78 -0.03 -3.82
N THR A 186 1.15 -0.58 -2.77
CA THR A 186 -0.32 -0.60 -2.66
C THR A 186 -0.91 0.80 -2.59
N CYS A 187 -0.20 1.74 -1.96
CA CYS A 187 -0.66 3.10 -1.70
C CYS A 187 0.16 4.19 -2.42
N HIS A 188 1.29 3.80 -3.03
CA HIS A 188 2.22 4.73 -3.66
C HIS A 188 2.56 4.33 -5.09
N GLN A 189 2.37 5.27 -6.02
CA GLN A 189 2.88 5.17 -7.38
C GLN A 189 4.28 5.79 -7.46
N VAL A 190 5.28 4.98 -7.85
CA VAL A 190 6.68 5.42 -7.91
C VAL A 190 6.99 6.19 -9.20
N HIS A 191 6.45 5.73 -10.34
CA HIS A 191 6.64 6.30 -11.69
C HIS A 191 5.66 7.45 -12.02
N ARG A 192 5.15 8.17 -11.02
CA ARG A 192 4.18 9.23 -11.31
C ARG A 192 4.88 10.51 -11.77
N PHE A 193 4.39 11.11 -12.85
CA PHE A 193 4.75 12.47 -13.24
C PHE A 193 4.55 13.44 -12.08
N GLY A 194 5.54 14.30 -11.83
CA GLY A 194 5.41 15.35 -10.84
C GLY A 194 6.67 16.21 -10.74
N GLU A 195 6.50 17.44 -10.28
CA GLU A 195 7.61 18.35 -10.00
C GLU A 195 8.22 18.07 -8.61
N PRO A 196 9.52 18.34 -8.40
CA PRO A 196 10.10 18.26 -7.06
C PRO A 196 9.41 19.31 -6.19
N MET A 197 9.26 19.00 -4.89
CA MET A 197 8.77 20.02 -3.96
C MET A 197 9.70 21.23 -3.98
N HIS A 198 9.14 22.42 -4.17
CA HIS A 198 9.89 23.66 -4.05
C HIS A 198 10.32 23.85 -2.59
N LYS A 199 11.57 24.30 -2.39
CA LYS A 199 12.00 24.78 -1.08
C LYS A 199 11.13 25.96 -0.70
N THR A 200 10.53 25.91 0.48
CA THR A 200 9.90 27.08 1.08
C THR A 200 10.96 28.13 1.36
N GLY A 201 10.58 29.41 1.32
CA GLY A 201 11.48 30.50 1.73
C GLY A 201 11.90 30.37 3.20
N GLU A 202 12.89 31.15 3.64
CA GLU A 202 13.47 31.05 4.99
C GLU A 202 12.43 31.18 6.12
N GLU A 203 11.35 31.92 5.88
CA GLU A 203 10.25 32.07 6.84
C GLU A 203 9.37 30.81 6.97
N GLY A 204 9.45 29.86 6.03
CA GLY A 204 8.67 28.62 6.03
C GLY A 204 7.16 28.81 5.86
N ARG A 205 6.70 30.00 5.46
CA ARG A 205 5.28 30.35 5.42
C ARG A 205 4.63 29.97 4.10
N THR A 206 3.92 28.84 4.09
CA THR A 206 2.93 28.54 3.06
C THR A 206 1.53 28.73 3.66
N PRO A 207 0.66 29.58 3.09
CA PRO A 207 -0.73 29.73 3.57
C PRO A 207 -1.43 28.37 3.59
N GLY A 208 -2.14 28.06 4.69
CA GLY A 208 -2.77 26.75 4.91
C GLY A 208 -3.60 26.22 3.72
N PRO A 209 -4.50 27.02 3.13
CA PRO A 209 -5.30 26.59 1.96
C PRO A 209 -4.49 26.31 0.69
N ALA A 210 -3.28 26.86 0.59
CA ALA A 210 -2.37 26.67 -0.54
C ALA A 210 -1.35 25.54 -0.30
N GLN A 211 -1.35 24.94 0.89
CA GLN A 211 -0.49 23.79 1.17
C GLN A 211 -1.00 22.55 0.43
N GLU A 212 -0.07 21.80 -0.15
CA GLU A 212 -0.39 20.54 -0.78
C GLU A 212 -0.91 19.53 0.26
N ILE A 213 -2.16 19.11 0.10
CA ILE A 213 -2.83 18.22 1.07
C ILE A 213 -2.40 16.76 0.86
N ALA A 214 -2.14 16.37 -0.39
CA ALA A 214 -1.74 15.01 -0.77
C ALA A 214 -0.52 15.07 -1.69
N ARG A 215 0.55 14.37 -1.33
CA ARG A 215 1.72 14.25 -2.21
C ARG A 215 1.32 13.55 -3.51
N PRO A 216 1.94 13.88 -4.66
CA PRO A 216 1.57 13.30 -5.94
C PRO A 216 1.67 11.77 -5.94
N SER A 217 2.61 11.20 -5.18
CA SER A 217 2.82 9.74 -5.16
C SER A 217 1.66 8.93 -4.58
N LEU A 218 0.69 9.52 -3.87
CA LEU A 218 -0.43 8.78 -3.31
C LEU A 218 -1.41 8.31 -4.41
N ALA A 219 -1.56 7.00 -4.53
CA ALA A 219 -2.42 6.35 -5.51
C ALA A 219 -2.78 4.92 -5.08
N PHE A 220 -3.94 4.44 -5.49
CA PHE A 220 -4.36 3.05 -5.29
C PHE A 220 -3.92 2.21 -6.48
N PHE A 221 -3.21 1.12 -6.26
CA PHE A 221 -2.96 0.14 -7.33
C PHE A 221 -4.22 -0.70 -7.58
N ASP A 222 -4.85 -0.62 -8.74
CA ASP A 222 -5.94 -1.54 -9.07
C ASP A 222 -5.39 -2.81 -9.71
N ARG A 223 -5.45 -3.93 -8.97
CA ARG A 223 -5.00 -5.24 -9.44
C ARG A 223 -5.68 -5.68 -10.73
N ARG A 224 -6.94 -5.31 -10.96
CA ARG A 224 -7.71 -5.80 -12.12
C ARG A 224 -7.24 -5.19 -13.43
N THR A 225 -6.87 -3.91 -13.40
CA THR A 225 -6.35 -3.18 -14.56
C THR A 225 -4.82 -3.13 -14.59
N GLU A 226 -4.18 -3.45 -13.47
CA GLU A 226 -2.75 -3.27 -13.19
C GLU A 226 -2.30 -1.80 -13.33
N GLN A 227 -3.20 -0.87 -13.00
CA GLN A 227 -2.97 0.56 -13.11
C GLN A 227 -3.11 1.26 -11.76
N TYR A 228 -2.43 2.39 -11.62
CA TYR A 228 -2.60 3.25 -10.45
C TYR A 228 -3.72 4.26 -10.68
N VAL A 229 -4.60 4.41 -9.70
CA VAL A 229 -5.61 5.45 -9.63
C VAL A 229 -5.17 6.50 -8.61
N PRO A 230 -4.87 7.75 -9.04
CA PRO A 230 -4.52 8.84 -8.14
C PRO A 230 -5.54 9.08 -7.03
N VAL A 231 -5.08 9.43 -5.83
CA VAL A 231 -5.97 9.83 -4.72
C VAL A 231 -6.89 10.99 -5.09
N ALA A 232 -6.43 11.91 -5.96
CA ALA A 232 -7.25 13.01 -6.46
C ALA A 232 -8.52 12.52 -7.19
N ASP A 233 -8.43 11.37 -7.85
CA ASP A 233 -9.49 10.80 -8.70
C ASP A 233 -10.34 9.75 -7.95
N LEU A 234 -9.88 9.26 -6.80
CA LEU A 234 -10.62 8.30 -6.00
C LEU A 234 -11.88 8.95 -5.36
N PRO A 235 -13.06 8.34 -5.48
CA PRO A 235 -14.25 8.86 -4.82
C PRO A 235 -14.17 8.65 -3.30
N VAL A 236 -14.68 9.63 -2.53
CA VAL A 236 -15.07 9.37 -1.14
C VAL A 236 -16.52 8.88 -1.21
N PRO A 237 -16.82 7.63 -0.81
CA PRO A 237 -18.15 7.07 -0.94
C PRO A 237 -19.16 7.82 -0.06
N ALA A 238 -20.40 7.90 -0.55
CA ALA A 238 -21.52 8.36 0.26
C ALA A 238 -21.96 7.22 1.19
N MET A 239 -21.96 7.46 2.50
CA MET A 239 -22.29 6.45 3.51
C MET A 239 -23.65 6.72 4.14
N LYS A 240 -24.32 5.65 4.60
CA LYS A 240 -25.66 5.71 5.18
C LYS A 240 -25.73 5.05 6.56
N GLU A 241 -26.51 5.65 7.43
CA GLU A 241 -27.02 5.06 8.67
C GLU A 241 -28.53 4.87 8.51
N GLY A 242 -28.95 3.66 8.12
CA GLY A 242 -30.32 3.41 7.69
C GLY A 242 -30.65 4.26 6.44
N ALA A 243 -31.61 5.17 6.58
CA ALA A 243 -31.98 6.13 5.53
C ALA A 243 -31.17 7.43 5.59
N ARG A 244 -30.46 7.71 6.68
CA ARG A 244 -29.76 8.98 6.92
C ARG A 244 -28.41 8.97 6.20
N ALA A 245 -28.08 10.03 5.48
CA ALA A 245 -26.73 10.24 4.97
C ALA A 245 -25.78 10.60 6.12
N VAL A 246 -24.62 9.94 6.16
CA VAL A 246 -23.55 10.23 7.14
C VAL A 246 -22.67 11.33 6.57
N ARG A 247 -22.31 12.31 7.41
CA ARG A 247 -21.38 13.37 7.00
C ARG A 247 -19.97 12.80 6.91
N MET A 248 -19.41 12.80 5.70
CA MET A 248 -18.02 12.42 5.43
C MET A 248 -17.06 13.57 5.69
N SER A 249 -15.83 13.26 6.07
CA SER A 249 -14.77 14.28 6.18
C SER A 249 -14.42 14.84 4.79
N PRO A 250 -14.08 16.15 4.66
CA PRO A 250 -13.64 16.71 3.39
C PRO A 250 -12.19 16.30 3.02
N ASP A 251 -11.45 15.66 3.92
CA ASP A 251 -10.08 15.20 3.66
C ASP A 251 -10.07 14.12 2.57
N ARG A 252 -9.62 14.47 1.36
CA ARG A 252 -9.61 13.58 0.19
C ARG A 252 -8.65 12.40 0.35
N ARG A 253 -7.64 12.48 1.23
CA ARG A 253 -6.67 11.39 1.41
C ARG A 253 -7.31 10.10 1.91
N GLN A 254 -8.39 10.20 2.69
CA GLN A 254 -9.12 9.02 3.19
C GLN A 254 -9.80 8.21 2.07
N ALA A 255 -9.95 8.77 0.86
CA ALA A 255 -10.49 8.04 -0.29
C ALA A 255 -9.67 6.78 -0.60
N LEU A 256 -8.36 6.82 -0.31
CA LEU A 256 -7.47 5.66 -0.41
C LEU A 256 -7.85 4.57 0.60
N CYS A 257 -8.11 4.95 1.85
CA CYS A 257 -8.51 4.03 2.91
C CYS A 257 -9.83 3.32 2.57
N TYR A 258 -10.79 4.05 2.02
CA TYR A 258 -12.10 3.51 1.60
C TYR A 258 -12.03 2.55 0.41
N GLN A 259 -10.88 2.37 -0.24
CA GLN A 259 -10.74 1.30 -1.24
C GLN A 259 -10.75 -0.10 -0.60
N CYS A 260 -10.48 -0.18 0.72
CA CYS A 260 -10.44 -1.41 1.50
C CYS A 260 -11.33 -1.37 2.74
N HIS A 261 -11.34 -0.26 3.48
CA HIS A 261 -12.10 -0.09 4.73
C HIS A 261 -13.46 0.59 4.50
N ALA A 262 -14.30 -0.05 3.68
CA ALA A 262 -15.59 0.47 3.28
C ALA A 262 -16.73 -0.51 3.59
N PRO A 263 -17.98 -0.01 3.66
CA PRO A 263 -19.14 -0.87 3.78
C PRO A 263 -19.31 -1.73 2.55
N ILE A 264 -20.13 -2.76 2.69
CA ILE A 264 -20.57 -3.55 1.54
C ILE A 264 -21.43 -2.68 0.60
N ALA A 265 -21.82 -3.23 -0.54
CA ALA A 265 -22.53 -2.51 -1.61
C ALA A 265 -23.82 -1.77 -1.18
N SER A 266 -24.38 -2.06 0.00
CA SER A 266 -25.51 -1.34 0.59
C SER A 266 -25.18 0.07 1.09
N MET A 267 -23.88 0.42 1.18
CA MET A 267 -23.36 1.68 1.72
C MET A 267 -23.73 1.92 3.20
N GLN A 268 -24.17 0.87 3.90
CA GLN A 268 -24.54 0.97 5.31
C GLN A 268 -23.31 0.93 6.20
N VAL A 269 -23.12 1.97 7.00
CA VAL A 269 -22.01 2.04 7.94
C VAL A 269 -22.06 0.85 8.91
N GLY A 270 -20.89 0.33 9.26
CA GLY A 270 -20.73 -0.81 10.16
C GLY A 270 -20.97 -2.18 9.53
N SER A 271 -21.08 -2.22 8.20
CA SER A 271 -21.06 -3.47 7.43
C SER A 271 -19.68 -3.75 6.85
N GLY A 272 -19.36 -5.03 6.57
CA GLY A 272 -18.06 -5.39 5.99
C GLY A 272 -16.89 -5.01 6.90
N ASP A 273 -15.86 -4.37 6.33
CA ASP A 273 -14.71 -3.81 7.06
C ASP A 273 -14.76 -2.28 7.14
N ASP A 274 -15.97 -1.73 7.13
CA ASP A 274 -16.17 -0.30 7.24
C ASP A 274 -15.60 0.28 8.54
N ARG A 275 -14.92 1.42 8.42
CA ARG A 275 -14.37 2.19 9.55
C ARG A 275 -14.90 3.62 9.58
N THR A 276 -15.99 3.90 8.88
CA THR A 276 -16.60 5.24 8.82
C THR A 276 -16.97 5.72 10.22
N GLY A 277 -16.47 6.91 10.58
CA GLY A 277 -16.81 7.58 11.83
C GLY A 277 -18.29 7.97 11.89
N MET A 278 -18.96 7.62 12.98
CA MET A 278 -20.33 8.04 13.32
C MET A 278 -20.40 8.58 14.74
N GLY A 279 -21.56 9.13 15.10
CA GLY A 279 -21.82 9.60 16.46
C GLY A 279 -20.88 10.74 16.81
N VAL A 280 -20.03 10.53 17.81
CA VAL A 280 -19.08 11.57 18.27
C VAL A 280 -17.91 11.79 17.31
N HIS A 281 -17.69 10.88 16.36
CA HIS A 281 -16.61 10.96 15.37
C HIS A 281 -17.10 11.19 13.93
N GLU A 282 -18.39 11.52 13.74
CA GLU A 282 -18.95 11.79 12.41
C GLU A 282 -18.27 13.01 11.75
N GLY A 283 -17.86 12.88 10.49
CA GLY A 283 -17.17 13.93 9.73
C GLY A 283 -15.67 14.07 10.00
N ILE A 284 -15.09 13.24 10.88
CA ILE A 284 -13.65 13.23 11.18
C ILE A 284 -12.91 12.34 10.17
N SER A 285 -11.75 12.80 9.67
CA SER A 285 -10.91 12.03 8.73
C SER A 285 -10.28 10.83 9.44
N CYS A 286 -10.08 9.72 8.72
CA CYS A 286 -9.29 8.58 9.21
C CYS A 286 -7.92 9.04 9.74
N LEU A 287 -7.29 10.03 9.08
CA LEU A 287 -5.97 10.56 9.41
C LEU A 287 -5.95 11.49 10.64
N ALA A 288 -7.12 11.86 11.18
CA ALA A 288 -7.18 12.57 12.45
C ALA A 288 -6.95 11.64 13.64
N CYS A 289 -7.25 10.34 13.48
CA CYS A 289 -7.03 9.33 14.50
C CYS A 289 -5.83 8.43 14.17
N HIS A 290 -5.73 7.96 12.93
CA HIS A 290 -4.67 7.05 12.50
C HIS A 290 -3.46 7.82 11.97
N GLU A 291 -2.31 7.58 12.58
CA GLU A 291 -1.04 8.04 12.04
C GLU A 291 -0.75 7.41 10.66
N GLN A 292 -0.11 8.17 9.78
CA GLN A 292 0.08 7.83 8.36
C GLN A 292 0.59 6.40 8.11
N HIS A 293 1.88 6.14 8.32
CA HIS A 293 2.47 4.83 8.00
C HIS A 293 2.31 3.83 9.16
N GLU A 294 2.25 4.29 10.42
CA GLU A 294 2.10 3.40 11.59
C GLU A 294 0.66 2.90 11.80
N GLN A 295 -0.34 3.66 11.35
CA GLN A 295 -1.77 3.42 11.56
C GLN A 295 -2.19 3.30 13.04
N LYS A 296 -1.36 3.82 13.96
CA LYS A 296 -1.64 3.85 15.40
C LYS A 296 -2.49 5.07 15.76
N THR A 297 -3.24 4.93 16.85
CA THR A 297 -4.19 5.95 17.33
C THR A 297 -3.87 6.52 18.70
N ARG A 298 -2.87 5.99 19.41
CA ARG A 298 -2.66 6.30 20.84
C ARG A 298 -2.46 7.80 21.13
N ALA A 299 -1.74 8.51 20.27
CA ALA A 299 -1.47 9.93 20.48
C ALA A 299 -2.60 10.85 19.98
N SER A 300 -3.59 10.33 19.24
CA SER A 300 -4.56 11.18 18.54
C SER A 300 -5.63 11.75 19.45
N CYS A 301 -6.02 11.01 20.50
CA CYS A 301 -7.07 11.42 21.44
C CYS A 301 -6.76 12.79 22.06
N ALA A 302 -5.52 12.99 22.52
CA ALA A 302 -5.05 14.24 23.13
C ALA A 302 -5.01 15.45 22.18
N THR A 303 -5.05 15.22 20.85
CA THR A 303 -5.11 16.31 19.86
C THR A 303 -6.46 17.03 19.90
N CYS A 304 -7.51 16.31 20.28
CA CYS A 304 -8.89 16.81 20.33
C CYS A 304 -9.42 16.90 21.76
N HIS A 305 -9.07 15.97 22.64
CA HIS A 305 -9.57 15.87 24.00
C HIS A 305 -8.55 16.41 25.01
N PRO A 306 -9.01 17.12 26.06
CA PRO A 306 -10.41 17.33 26.42
C PRO A 306 -11.08 18.50 25.69
N LYS A 307 -10.36 19.27 24.87
CA LYS A 307 -10.84 20.54 24.26
C LYS A 307 -12.18 20.42 23.52
N MET A 308 -12.37 19.35 22.75
CA MET A 308 -13.60 19.07 22.00
C MET A 308 -14.56 18.13 22.74
N SER A 309 -14.19 17.65 23.94
CA SER A 309 -15.02 16.78 24.76
C SER A 309 -16.10 17.59 25.47
N ASN A 310 -17.36 17.35 25.11
CA ASN A 310 -18.49 18.04 25.75
C ASN A 310 -18.90 17.42 27.11
N CYS A 311 -18.39 16.22 27.45
CA CYS A 311 -18.80 15.47 28.64
C CYS A 311 -17.84 15.59 29.84
N GLY A 312 -16.64 16.13 29.64
CA GLY A 312 -15.63 16.29 30.70
C GLY A 312 -15.05 14.99 31.25
N LEU A 313 -15.26 13.86 30.56
CA LEU A 313 -14.68 12.56 30.91
C LEU A 313 -13.35 12.34 30.19
N ASP A 314 -12.51 11.51 30.81
CA ASP A 314 -11.30 10.96 30.20
C ASP A 314 -11.70 9.90 29.17
N VAL A 315 -11.74 10.31 27.89
CA VAL A 315 -12.26 9.48 26.80
C VAL A 315 -11.43 8.24 26.52
N GLU A 316 -10.12 8.25 26.87
CA GLU A 316 -9.24 7.10 26.71
C GLU A 316 -9.59 5.96 27.68
N LYS A 317 -10.27 6.28 28.79
CA LYS A 317 -10.70 5.31 29.81
C LYS A 317 -12.16 4.88 29.67
N MET A 318 -12.86 5.39 28.65
CA MET A 318 -14.23 4.98 28.39
C MET A 318 -14.27 3.58 27.80
N ASP A 319 -15.33 2.83 28.12
CA ASP A 319 -15.56 1.48 27.60
C ASP A 319 -15.79 1.55 26.09
N THR A 320 -14.70 1.46 25.32
CA THR A 320 -14.68 1.46 23.87
C THR A 320 -13.62 0.50 23.35
N THR A 321 -13.69 0.16 22.07
CA THR A 321 -12.67 -0.67 21.40
C THR A 321 -11.28 -0.02 21.34
N PHE A 322 -11.13 1.26 21.70
CA PHE A 322 -9.81 1.87 21.89
C PHE A 322 -9.14 1.38 23.18
N LEU A 323 -9.91 1.30 24.27
CA LEU A 323 -9.41 0.84 25.57
C LEU A 323 -9.26 -0.69 25.60
N ALA A 324 -10.23 -1.41 25.04
CA ALA A 324 -10.25 -2.87 25.03
C ALA A 324 -10.90 -3.42 23.75
N ASP A 325 -10.15 -4.20 22.97
CA ASP A 325 -10.60 -4.79 21.69
C ASP A 325 -11.94 -5.54 21.77
N GLY A 326 -12.26 -6.12 22.94
CA GLY A 326 -13.50 -6.86 23.19
C GLY A 326 -14.70 -6.01 23.62
N SER A 327 -14.56 -4.69 23.70
CA SER A 327 -15.65 -3.79 24.10
C SER A 327 -16.83 -3.86 23.11
N LYS A 328 -18.03 -3.71 23.64
CA LYS A 328 -19.26 -3.64 22.82
C LYS A 328 -19.42 -2.29 22.12
N HIS A 329 -18.71 -1.25 22.56
CA HIS A 329 -18.81 0.09 21.97
C HIS A 329 -17.65 0.32 21.01
N ASN A 330 -17.91 0.17 19.71
CA ASN A 330 -16.90 0.41 18.69
C ASN A 330 -16.53 1.90 18.65
N ILE A 331 -15.23 2.22 18.77
CA ILE A 331 -14.72 3.59 18.75
C ILE A 331 -15.11 4.37 17.48
N HIS A 332 -15.30 3.69 16.35
CA HIS A 332 -15.71 4.33 15.10
C HIS A 332 -17.19 4.76 15.14
N TRP A 333 -18.04 4.10 15.93
CA TRP A 333 -19.50 4.29 15.87
C TRP A 333 -20.11 4.74 17.19
N VAL A 334 -19.30 4.94 18.21
CA VAL A 334 -19.75 5.28 19.56
C VAL A 334 -20.52 6.61 19.57
N LYS A 335 -21.65 6.59 20.26
CA LYS A 335 -22.56 7.72 20.48
C LYS A 335 -22.52 8.11 21.94
N CYS A 336 -22.93 9.34 22.25
CA CYS A 336 -23.05 9.79 23.64
C CYS A 336 -23.94 8.85 24.47
N ALA A 337 -25.04 8.35 23.89
CA ALA A 337 -25.97 7.46 24.58
C ALA A 337 -25.36 6.10 24.96
N ASP A 338 -24.36 5.63 24.22
CA ASP A 338 -23.72 4.33 24.47
C ASP A 338 -22.93 4.38 25.79
N CYS A 339 -22.33 5.53 26.11
CA CYS A 339 -21.55 5.72 27.33
C CYS A 339 -22.32 6.44 28.44
N HIS A 340 -23.50 7.03 28.13
CA HIS A 340 -24.32 7.78 29.06
C HIS A 340 -25.73 7.20 29.21
N THR A 341 -25.82 5.98 29.75
CA THR A 341 -27.08 5.25 29.95
C THR A 341 -28.08 5.94 30.89
N LYS A 342 -27.61 6.88 31.72
CA LYS A 342 -28.42 7.69 32.64
C LYS A 342 -28.78 9.09 32.10
N GLY A 343 -28.50 9.34 30.82
CA GLY A 343 -28.73 10.62 30.17
C GLY A 343 -27.43 11.35 29.80
N VAL A 344 -27.41 11.94 28.60
CA VAL A 344 -26.26 12.66 28.06
C VAL A 344 -26.10 14.00 28.82
N PRO A 345 -24.91 14.30 29.38
CA PRO A 345 -24.68 15.56 30.07
C PRO A 345 -24.93 16.76 29.15
N ALA A 346 -25.55 17.82 29.70
CA ALA A 346 -25.69 19.08 28.98
C ALA A 346 -24.31 19.67 28.68
N LYS A 347 -24.13 20.21 27.46
CA LYS A 347 -22.89 20.86 27.05
C LYS A 347 -22.58 21.99 28.03
N LYS A 348 -21.41 21.95 28.69
CA LYS A 348 -20.95 23.08 29.51
C LYS A 348 -20.86 24.30 28.60
N GLN A 349 -21.66 25.33 28.87
CA GLN A 349 -21.45 26.64 28.26
C GLN A 349 -20.10 27.15 28.75
N GLU A 350 -19.16 27.36 27.82
CA GLU A 350 -17.93 28.09 28.14
C GLU A 350 -18.35 29.47 28.63
N LYS A 351 -18.00 29.81 29.88
CA LYS A 351 -18.05 31.19 30.33
C LYS A 351 -17.10 31.96 29.42
N GLN A 352 -17.66 32.78 28.53
CA GLN A 352 -16.90 33.81 27.83
C GLN A 352 -16.25 34.67 28.92
N GLN A 353 -14.93 34.56 29.04
CA GLN A 353 -14.09 35.50 29.78
C GLN A 353 -13.41 36.40 28.77
#